data_AF-A0A4Q3WFE7-F1
#
_entry.id   AF-A0A4Q3WFE7-F1
#
_cell.length_a   1.000
_cell.length_b   1.000
_cell.length_c   1.000
_cell.angle_alpha   90.00
_cell.angle_beta   90.00
_cell.angle_gamma   90.00
#
_symmetry.space_group_name_H-M   'P 1'
#
loop_
_entity.id
_entity.type
_entity.pdbx_description
1 polymer ?
#
loop_
_entity_poly.entity_id
_entity_poly.type
_entity_poly.pdbx_seq_one_letter_code
_entity_poly.pdbx_strand_id
1 'polypeptide(L)'
;HLTYISYEQHPIPLAQLIPIHAAFPPELHPHAQALQAVYSTLHAGWNTLHLPNTTLHLYAGDAREGIATHPVPADCWFLDGFSTANNPQLWEEDLLRSVYAHTVPGGTATTYSVASMVKDNLTAAGFTIAKAKGHPPKQYILTATK
;
A
#
# COMPACT_ATOMS: atom_id res chain seq x y z
N HIS A 1 -7.85 -8.73 15.37
CA HIS A 1 -7.33 -7.35 15.30
C HIS A 1 -6.40 -7.27 14.10
N LEU A 2 -6.58 -6.29 13.22
CA LEU A 2 -5.75 -6.09 12.03
C LEU A 2 -4.78 -4.92 12.24
N THR A 3 -3.53 -5.08 11.84
CA THR A 3 -2.58 -3.98 11.71
C THR A 3 -2.38 -3.69 10.22
N TYR A 4 -2.60 -2.45 9.81
CA TYR A 4 -2.43 -2.01 8.43
C TYR A 4 -1.38 -0.92 8.38
N ILE A 5 -0.39 -1.06 7.49
CA ILE A 5 0.67 -0.07 7.29
C ILE A 5 0.51 0.52 5.90
N SER A 6 0.48 1.85 5.80
CA SER A 6 0.30 2.58 4.54
C SER A 6 1.27 3.73 4.45
N TYR A 7 1.67 4.05 3.22
CA TYR A 7 2.55 5.18 2.90
C TYR A 7 1.80 6.09 1.92
N GLU A 8 1.65 7.36 2.24
CA GLU A 8 0.93 8.33 1.42
C GLU A 8 1.70 9.65 1.40
N GLN A 9 2.21 10.03 0.23
CA GLN A 9 2.98 11.25 0.07
C GLN A 9 2.09 12.50 0.00
N HIS A 10 0.85 12.34 -0.45
CA HIS A 10 -0.09 13.44 -0.66
C HIS A 10 -1.46 13.13 -0.04
N PRO A 11 -1.58 13.13 1.32
CA PRO A 11 -2.85 12.86 1.98
C PRO A 11 -3.96 13.77 1.48
N ILE A 12 -5.09 13.18 1.08
CA ILE A 12 -6.24 13.91 0.53
C ILE A 12 -6.87 14.74 1.66
N PRO A 13 -7.10 16.06 1.48
CA PRO A 13 -7.78 16.86 2.50
C PRO A 13 -9.14 16.28 2.88
N LEU A 14 -9.47 16.27 4.18
CA LEU A 14 -10.70 15.65 4.69
C LEU A 14 -11.97 16.12 3.96
N ALA A 15 -12.04 17.41 3.62
CA ALA A 15 -13.17 17.98 2.87
C ALA A 15 -13.36 17.36 1.46
N GLN A 16 -12.28 16.89 0.84
CA GLN A 16 -12.32 16.17 -0.45
C GLN A 16 -12.51 14.67 -0.25
N LEU A 17 -11.98 14.11 0.84
CA LEU A 17 -12.10 12.68 1.15
C LEU A 17 -13.56 12.27 1.44
N ILE A 18 -14.34 13.12 2.10
CA ILE A 18 -15.75 12.86 2.43
C ILE A 18 -16.60 12.55 1.18
N PRO A 19 -16.66 13.41 0.14
CA PRO A 19 -17.45 13.11 -1.06
C PRO A 19 -16.91 11.91 -1.84
N ILE A 20 -15.59 11.65 -1.82
CA ILE A 20 -15.00 10.43 -2.42
C ILE A 20 -15.56 9.19 -1.72
N HIS A 21 -15.54 9.16 -0.38
CA HIS A 21 -16.08 8.04 0.39
C HIS A 21 -17.59 7.84 0.19
N ALA A 22 -18.35 8.92 -0.01
CA ALA A 22 -19.80 8.84 -0.24
C ALA A 22 -20.17 8.14 -1.57
N ALA A 23 -19.25 8.09 -2.54
CA ALA A 23 -19.46 7.40 -3.82
C ALA A 23 -19.30 5.87 -3.72
N PHE A 24 -18.75 5.35 -2.61
CA PHE A 24 -18.62 3.91 -2.38
C PHE A 24 -19.94 3.29 -1.89
N PRO A 25 -20.11 1.97 -2.03
CA PRO A 25 -21.29 1.25 -1.54
C PRO A 25 -21.61 1.53 -0.06
N PRO A 26 -22.90 1.63 0.33
CA PRO A 26 -23.33 2.01 1.68
C PRO A 26 -22.73 1.17 2.82
N GLU A 27 -22.43 -0.10 2.56
CA GLU A 27 -21.79 -1.00 3.52
C GLU A 27 -20.40 -0.53 3.97
N LEU A 28 -19.72 0.32 3.19
CA LEU A 28 -18.42 0.88 3.55
C LEU A 28 -18.52 2.19 4.34
N HIS A 29 -19.70 2.82 4.40
CA HIS A 29 -19.88 4.13 5.03
C HIS A 29 -19.50 4.16 6.52
N PRO A 30 -19.81 3.14 7.35
CA PRO A 30 -19.37 3.14 8.75
C PRO A 30 -17.84 3.12 8.89
N HIS A 31 -17.13 2.40 8.02
CA HIS A 31 -15.66 2.36 8.00
C HIS A 31 -15.07 3.69 7.56
N ALA A 32 -15.66 4.30 6.52
CA ALA A 32 -15.27 5.62 6.03
C ALA A 32 -15.45 6.70 7.11
N GLN A 33 -16.58 6.70 7.83
CA GLN A 33 -16.85 7.64 8.92
C GLN A 33 -15.88 7.47 10.08
N ALA A 34 -15.57 6.22 10.46
CA ALA A 34 -14.58 5.94 11.50
C ALA A 34 -13.19 6.49 11.13
N LEU A 35 -12.76 6.32 9.88
CA LEU A 35 -11.51 6.92 9.40
C LEU A 35 -11.57 8.44 9.40
N GLN A 36 -12.63 9.04 8.84
CA GLN A 36 -12.80 10.50 8.77
C GLN A 36 -12.76 11.18 10.14
N ALA A 37 -13.29 10.54 11.18
CA ALA A 37 -13.30 11.06 12.54
C ALA A 37 -11.89 11.26 13.13
N VAL A 38 -10.91 10.47 12.70
CA VAL A 38 -9.51 10.54 13.16
C VAL A 38 -8.57 11.13 12.10
N TYR A 39 -9.03 11.29 10.85
CA TYR A 39 -8.20 11.74 9.73
C TYR A 39 -7.77 13.21 9.85
N SER A 40 -8.54 14.05 10.56
CA SER A 40 -8.20 15.46 10.78
C SER A 40 -6.95 15.67 11.63
N THR A 41 -6.46 14.65 12.33
CA THR A 41 -5.28 14.73 13.19
C THR A 41 -3.98 14.34 12.49
N LEU A 42 -4.01 14.12 11.17
CA LEU A 42 -2.83 13.74 10.41
C LEU A 42 -1.77 14.83 10.41
N HIS A 43 -0.53 14.41 10.60
CA HIS A 43 0.67 15.24 10.48
C HIS A 43 1.73 14.51 9.66
N ALA A 44 2.77 15.23 9.21
CA ALA A 44 3.86 14.63 8.45
C ALA A 44 4.57 13.52 9.25
N GLY A 45 4.99 12.45 8.58
CA GLY A 45 5.61 11.29 9.22
C GLY A 45 4.59 10.26 9.73
N TRP A 46 4.95 9.53 10.78
CA TRP A 46 4.14 8.41 11.27
C TRP A 46 2.92 8.85 12.09
N ASN A 47 1.76 8.37 11.66
CA ASN A 47 0.48 8.52 12.35
C ASN A 47 -0.03 7.14 12.75
N THR A 48 -0.56 7.01 13.97
CA THR A 48 -1.27 5.79 14.40
C THR A 48 -2.73 6.13 14.59
N LEU A 49 -3.59 5.57 13.74
CA LEU A 49 -5.03 5.77 13.75
C LEU A 49 -5.72 4.50 14.26
N HIS A 50 -6.52 4.64 15.31
CA HIS A 50 -7.28 3.53 15.88
C HIS A 50 -8.69 3.50 15.28
N LEU A 51 -9.03 2.39 14.64
CA LEU A 51 -10.31 2.14 13.99
C LEU A 51 -10.99 0.91 14.63
N PRO A 52 -12.29 0.68 14.40
CA PRO A 52 -12.97 -0.52 14.90
C PRO A 52 -12.30 -1.81 14.37
N ASN A 53 -11.61 -2.54 15.24
CA ASN A 53 -10.85 -3.77 14.97
C ASN A 53 -9.57 -3.64 14.11
N THR A 54 -9.14 -2.40 13.82
CA THR A 54 -7.96 -2.13 12.99
C THR A 54 -7.10 -1.03 13.59
N THR A 55 -5.78 -1.18 13.53
CA THR A 55 -4.83 -0.10 13.75
C THR A 55 -4.16 0.22 12.43
N LEU A 56 -4.30 1.47 11.98
CA LEU A 56 -3.67 1.97 10.76
C LEU A 56 -2.44 2.79 11.15
N HIS A 57 -1.26 2.30 10.78
CA HIS A 57 -0.04 3.09 10.76
C HIS A 57 0.11 3.74 9.39
N LEU A 58 -0.04 5.05 9.33
CA LEU A 58 0.06 5.83 8.09
C LEU A 58 1.30 6.72 8.15
N TYR A 59 2.24 6.49 7.24
CA TYR A 59 3.33 7.42 7.00
C TYR A 59 2.89 8.47 5.98
N ALA A 60 2.73 9.72 6.43
CA ALA A 60 2.46 10.86 5.57
C ALA A 60 3.78 11.46 5.05
N GLY A 61 4.23 11.00 3.88
CA GLY A 61 5.52 11.34 3.30
C GLY A 61 5.97 10.33 2.25
N ASP A 62 7.23 10.43 1.81
CA ASP A 62 7.80 9.50 0.84
C ASP A 62 7.93 8.09 1.42
N ALA A 63 7.39 7.09 0.70
CA ALA A 63 7.44 5.70 1.13
C ALA A 63 8.87 5.18 1.35
N ARG A 64 9.87 5.71 0.62
CA ARG A 64 11.28 5.34 0.73
C ARG A 64 11.87 5.75 2.08
N GLU A 65 11.39 6.85 2.66
CA GLU A 65 11.78 7.29 4.00
C GLU A 65 11.00 6.52 5.07
N GLY A 66 9.69 6.37 4.88
CA GLY A 66 8.82 5.70 5.83
C GLY A 66 9.24 4.25 6.08
N ILE A 67 9.48 3.47 5.01
CA ILE A 67 9.80 2.05 5.14
C ILE A 67 11.10 1.78 5.89
N ALA A 68 12.06 2.72 5.85
CA ALA A 68 13.32 2.61 6.58
C ALA A 68 13.17 2.85 8.09
N THR A 69 12.06 3.46 8.52
CA THR A 69 11.87 3.94 9.90
C THR A 69 10.87 3.11 10.71
N HIS A 70 10.20 2.12 10.10
CA HIS A 70 9.22 1.30 10.80
C HIS A 70 9.53 -0.21 10.70
N PRO A 71 9.88 -0.87 11.82
CA PRO A 71 10.49 -2.20 11.79
C PRO A 71 9.48 -3.36 11.79
N VAL A 72 8.18 -3.12 11.57
CA VAL A 72 7.18 -4.20 11.63
C VAL A 72 7.15 -4.97 10.31
N PRO A 73 7.48 -6.27 10.31
CA PRO A 73 7.36 -7.09 9.11
C PRO A 73 5.88 -7.27 8.71
N ALA A 74 5.61 -7.30 7.41
CA ALA A 74 4.28 -7.51 6.85
C ALA A 74 4.09 -8.97 6.39
N ASP A 75 2.89 -9.50 6.64
CA ASP A 75 2.43 -10.79 6.12
C ASP A 75 2.07 -10.70 4.63
N CYS A 76 1.50 -9.56 4.22
CA CYS A 76 1.14 -9.29 2.84
C CYS A 76 1.32 -7.82 2.47
N TRP A 77 1.66 -7.58 1.21
CA TRP A 77 1.83 -6.25 0.64
C TRP A 77 0.84 -6.00 -0.50
N PHE A 78 0.23 -4.81 -0.47
CA PHE A 78 -0.47 -4.23 -1.60
C PHE A 78 0.44 -3.20 -2.25
N LEU A 79 1.10 -3.61 -3.35
CA LEU A 79 1.96 -2.72 -4.13
C LEU A 79 1.08 -1.96 -5.11
N ASP A 80 0.46 -0.91 -4.57
CA ASP A 80 -0.52 -0.08 -5.25
C ASP A 80 -0.03 1.38 -5.28
N GLY A 81 0.63 1.72 -6.38
CA GLY A 81 1.06 3.07 -6.69
C GLY A 81 0.57 3.48 -8.07
N PHE A 82 0.79 4.73 -8.46
CA PHE A 82 0.56 5.10 -9.86
C PHE A 82 1.42 4.26 -10.80
N SER A 83 1.01 4.21 -12.08
CA SER A 83 1.74 3.45 -13.10
C SER A 83 3.22 3.83 -13.12
N THR A 84 4.08 2.94 -13.57
CA THR A 84 5.53 3.20 -13.67
C THR A 84 5.87 4.46 -14.47
N ALA A 85 4.99 4.87 -15.40
CA ALA A 85 5.13 6.11 -16.16
C ALA A 85 4.82 7.37 -15.34
N ASN A 86 3.93 7.26 -14.36
CA ASN A 86 3.45 8.37 -13.54
C ASN A 86 4.18 8.48 -12.20
N ASN A 87 4.62 7.36 -11.63
CA ASN A 87 5.38 7.31 -10.39
C ASN A 87 6.43 6.19 -10.44
N PRO A 88 7.54 6.35 -11.18
CA PRO A 88 8.58 5.34 -11.29
C PRO A 88 9.26 5.03 -9.95
N GLN A 89 9.31 6.01 -9.04
CA GLN A 89 10.01 5.91 -7.75
C GLN A 89 9.43 4.81 -6.85
N LEU A 90 8.12 4.55 -6.93
CA LEU A 90 7.48 3.45 -6.19
C LEU A 90 7.87 2.05 -6.69
N TRP A 91 8.53 1.96 -7.83
CA TRP A 91 8.92 0.71 -8.48
C TRP A 91 10.44 0.55 -8.58
N GLU A 92 11.20 1.47 -7.99
CA GLU A 92 12.65 1.40 -7.92
C GLU A 92 13.10 0.16 -7.13
N GLU A 93 14.23 -0.39 -7.55
CA GLU A 93 14.78 -1.62 -6.99
C GLU A 93 15.00 -1.51 -5.47
N ASP A 94 15.53 -0.38 -4.99
CA ASP A 94 15.83 -0.16 -3.57
C ASP A 94 14.57 -0.21 -2.67
N LEU A 95 13.46 0.35 -3.16
CA LEU A 95 12.19 0.28 -2.44
C LEU A 95 11.66 -1.16 -2.42
N LEU A 96 11.71 -1.87 -3.56
CA LEU A 96 11.24 -3.25 -3.63
C LEU A 96 12.14 -4.23 -2.84
N ARG A 97 13.45 -3.96 -2.72
CA ARG A 97 14.36 -4.63 -1.78
C ARG A 97 13.95 -4.39 -0.33
N SER A 98 13.59 -3.14 0.00
CA SER A 98 13.09 -2.80 1.34
C SER A 98 11.77 -3.50 1.64
N VAL A 99 10.86 -3.58 0.67
CA VAL A 99 9.62 -4.37 0.76
C VAL A 99 9.97 -5.83 1.06
N TYR A 100 10.84 -6.46 0.27
CA TYR A 100 11.26 -7.85 0.51
C TYR A 100 11.87 -8.04 1.91
N ALA A 101 12.74 -7.14 2.34
CA ALA A 101 13.35 -7.18 3.67
C ALA A 101 12.30 -7.15 4.79
N HIS A 102 11.26 -6.33 4.62
CA HIS A 102 10.14 -6.19 5.56
C HIS A 102 9.00 -7.20 5.33
N THR A 103 9.16 -8.20 4.48
CA THR A 103 8.20 -9.32 4.36
C THR A 103 8.63 -10.48 5.25
N VAL A 104 7.68 -11.11 5.94
CA VAL A 104 7.93 -12.36 6.68
C VAL A 104 8.24 -13.53 5.70
N PRO A 105 8.94 -14.59 6.13
CA PRO A 105 9.07 -15.81 5.32
C PRO A 105 7.69 -16.37 4.94
N GLY A 106 7.47 -16.66 3.66
CA GLY A 106 6.16 -17.08 3.14
C GLY A 106 5.15 -15.94 2.96
N GLY A 107 5.53 -14.70 3.31
CA GLY A 107 4.70 -13.52 3.09
C GLY A 107 4.58 -13.17 1.60
N THR A 108 3.57 -12.39 1.27
CA THR A 108 3.16 -12.16 -0.13
C THR A 108 3.18 -10.70 -0.53
N ALA A 109 3.26 -10.43 -1.82
CA ALA A 109 3.01 -9.11 -2.39
C ALA A 109 2.16 -9.25 -3.65
N THR A 110 1.26 -8.31 -3.90
CA THR A 110 0.47 -8.27 -5.14
C THR A 110 0.46 -6.88 -5.74
N THR A 111 0.44 -6.80 -7.07
CA THR A 111 0.33 -5.53 -7.81
C THR A 111 -0.49 -5.70 -9.08
N TYR A 112 -1.22 -4.65 -9.45
CA TYR A 112 -1.91 -4.59 -10.73
C TYR A 112 -0.93 -4.49 -11.92
N SER A 113 0.31 -4.06 -11.70
CA SER A 113 1.28 -3.81 -12.75
C SER A 113 1.91 -5.13 -13.24
N VAL A 114 1.94 -5.32 -14.56
CA VAL A 114 2.64 -6.44 -15.21
C VAL A 114 3.81 -5.96 -16.07
N ALA A 115 4.29 -4.74 -15.84
CA ALA A 115 5.43 -4.16 -16.56
C ALA A 115 6.70 -4.98 -16.31
N SER A 116 7.58 -5.08 -17.32
CA SER A 116 8.83 -5.86 -17.19
C SER A 116 9.70 -5.35 -16.05
N MET A 117 9.90 -4.03 -15.96
CA MET A 117 10.67 -3.41 -14.86
C MET A 117 10.18 -3.83 -13.47
N VAL A 118 8.86 -3.92 -13.25
CA VAL A 118 8.30 -4.35 -11.96
C VAL A 118 8.61 -5.83 -11.68
N LYS A 119 8.51 -6.69 -12.71
CA LYS A 119 8.87 -8.12 -12.59
C LYS A 119 10.36 -8.28 -12.27
N ASP A 120 11.19 -7.57 -13.01
CA ASP A 120 12.65 -7.65 -12.90
C ASP A 120 13.08 -7.18 -11.52
N ASN A 121 12.57 -6.04 -11.05
CA ASN A 121 12.92 -5.50 -9.73
C ASN A 121 12.35 -6.33 -8.57
N LEU A 122 11.13 -6.89 -8.67
CA LEU A 122 10.61 -7.82 -7.66
C LEU A 122 11.44 -9.10 -7.58
N THR A 123 11.87 -9.64 -8.73
CA THR A 123 12.75 -10.81 -8.80
C THR A 123 14.13 -10.50 -8.22
N ALA A 124 14.71 -9.34 -8.56
CA ALA A 124 16.00 -8.88 -8.06
C ALA A 124 15.98 -8.61 -6.54
N ALA A 125 14.82 -8.19 -6.00
CA ALA A 125 14.60 -8.06 -4.57
C ALA A 125 14.58 -9.40 -3.82
N GLY A 126 14.29 -10.51 -4.52
CA GLY A 126 14.29 -11.87 -3.97
C GLY A 126 12.92 -12.57 -3.96
N PHE A 127 11.87 -11.94 -4.49
CA PHE A 127 10.56 -12.56 -4.57
C PHE A 127 10.48 -13.61 -5.67
N THR A 128 9.75 -14.70 -5.41
CA THR A 128 9.27 -15.60 -6.45
C THR A 128 7.98 -15.04 -7.03
N ILE A 129 8.00 -14.66 -8.32
CA ILE A 129 6.85 -14.03 -8.99
C ILE A 129 6.00 -15.04 -9.77
N ALA A 130 4.69 -14.80 -9.82
CA ALA A 130 3.74 -15.51 -10.67
C ALA A 130 2.74 -14.54 -11.29
N LYS A 131 2.18 -14.91 -12.45
CA LYS A 131 1.04 -14.21 -13.04
C LYS A 131 -0.25 -14.83 -12.52
N ALA A 132 -1.17 -13.98 -12.06
CA ALA A 132 -2.52 -14.39 -11.72
C ALA A 132 -3.53 -13.68 -12.63
N LYS A 133 -4.75 -14.23 -12.70
CA LYS A 133 -5.86 -13.62 -13.44
C LYS A 133 -6.23 -12.30 -12.77
N GLY A 134 -6.24 -11.22 -13.54
CA GLY A 134 -6.67 -9.92 -13.06
C GLY A 134 -8.19 -9.75 -13.08
N HIS A 135 -8.64 -8.67 -12.43
CA HIS A 135 -10.02 -8.23 -12.54
C HIS A 135 -10.18 -7.31 -13.77
N PRO A 136 -11.26 -7.43 -14.58
CA PRO A 136 -11.50 -6.55 -15.72
C PRO A 136 -11.34 -5.06 -15.34
N PRO A 137 -10.68 -4.24 -16.17
CA PRO A 137 -10.18 -4.53 -17.51
C PRO A 137 -8.79 -5.19 -17.56
N LYS A 138 -8.16 -5.47 -16.42
CA LYS A 138 -6.82 -6.06 -16.36
C LYS A 138 -6.91 -7.58 -16.57
N GLN A 139 -6.28 -8.08 -17.63
CA GLN A 139 -6.24 -9.53 -17.90
C GLN A 139 -5.37 -10.27 -16.88
N TYR A 140 -4.26 -9.66 -16.45
CA TYR A 140 -3.29 -10.26 -15.55
C TYR A 140 -2.83 -9.26 -14.48
N ILE A 141 -2.48 -9.81 -13.33
CA ILE A 141 -1.77 -9.13 -12.23
C ILE A 141 -0.52 -9.94 -11.86
N LEU A 142 0.36 -9.38 -11.04
CA LEU A 142 1.47 -10.11 -10.45
C LEU A 142 1.19 -10.44 -8.99
N THR A 143 1.56 -11.66 -8.62
CA THR A 143 1.68 -12.11 -7.25
C THR A 143 3.12 -12.49 -6.97
N ALA A 144 3.60 -12.25 -5.77
CA ALA A 144 4.97 -12.49 -5.35
C ALA A 144 4.97 -13.15 -3.96
N THR A 145 5.87 -14.09 -3.73
CA THR A 145 6.05 -14.77 -2.44
C THR A 145 7.52 -14.73 -2.03
N LYS A 146 7.79 -14.46 -0.76
CA LYS A 146 9.13 -14.51 -0.16
C LYS A 146 9.51 -15.90 0.30
#